data_AF-A0A8C6MH95-F1
#
_entry.id   AF-A0A8C6MH95-F1
#
_cell.length_a   1.000
_cell.length_b   1.000
_cell.length_c   1.000
_cell.angle_alpha   90.00
_cell.angle_beta   90.00
_cell.angle_gamma   90.00
#
_symmetry.space_group_name_H-M   'P 1'
#
loop_
_entity.id
_entity.type
_entity.pdbx_description
1 polymer ?
#
loop_
_entity_poly.entity_id
_entity_poly.type
_entity_poly.pdbx_seq_one_letter_code
_entity_poly.pdbx_strand_id
1 'polypeptide(L)'
;MLDSLEEDRSSCSTDSSGASGASSPEDSDDDEEFIGGEAQLIPSSCASSSSLMLIKTNGQVYTYPDGKTGMATCEMCGMVGVRDAFYSKTKRFCSVSCSRSYSSNSKKASILARLQGKPPTKKAKVLQKQPLMTKLAAYSQQPASQQSVSVDGFDWGHYLGEGEVSGAPVSCFKHVPMGKSWGDISEGVRVEVPNTDSGLPMKVYWIASIIKLAGFRALLRYEGFDSDATRDFWLNLCVPDIHPVGWCAAGGKPLVPPLSLLHRSTNWKSFLIKRLTGSKTLPLDFSTKVKESMHFPFKKQMRVEVVDKTHLCRTRVALVEQVIGGRLRLVYEECDDGTDDFWCHMYSPLIHSIGWSRSIGHRFKRSDVTKKLDGQMDAPGQLFAKVKEVDQSGPWFEDGMKLEAIDPLNLSAICVATVRKVLADGYLMIGIDGSEAADGSDWFCYHSTSPSIFPAGFCEINSIDLTPPRGYSNLPFRWFEYLRETKSVAAPVHLFNKEVPNHGFRPGMKLEAVDLMEPRLVCVATVTRIVHRLLRIHFDGWEDEYDQWVDCASPDLYPVGWCQLTGYQLQPPAVNTDLQSSASKQRRKSQQYRGQKKSTSPSSHDGSMTDDTNNHKSYHMTFTLLII
;
A
#
# COMPACT_ATOMS: atom_id res chain seq x y z
N MET A 1 25.07 59.74 -32.94
CA MET A 1 25.38 58.46 -32.27
C MET A 1 24.22 57.52 -32.54
N LEU A 2 24.36 56.68 -33.56
CA LEU A 2 23.74 55.36 -33.78
C LEU A 2 24.08 55.01 -35.23
N ASP A 3 25.04 54.12 -35.37
CA ASP A 3 25.66 53.55 -36.58
C ASP A 3 26.08 52.13 -36.09
N SER A 4 25.94 50.99 -36.77
CA SER A 4 25.93 50.68 -38.20
C SER A 4 25.72 49.15 -38.41
N LEU A 5 25.01 48.78 -39.51
CA LEU A 5 25.38 47.80 -40.59
C LEU A 5 25.49 46.28 -40.29
N GLU A 6 25.19 45.29 -41.16
CA GLU A 6 24.87 45.10 -42.62
C GLU A 6 24.27 43.66 -42.79
N GLU A 7 23.22 43.35 -43.58
CA GLU A 7 23.11 42.92 -45.01
C GLU A 7 23.94 41.66 -45.41
N ASP A 8 23.49 40.60 -46.10
CA ASP A 8 22.73 40.43 -47.38
C ASP A 8 21.97 39.06 -47.40
N ARG A 9 20.71 38.90 -47.85
CA ARG A 9 20.13 38.75 -49.22
C ARG A 9 20.59 37.55 -50.08
N SER A 10 19.66 36.64 -50.41
CA SER A 10 19.24 36.31 -51.81
C SER A 10 18.38 35.04 -51.90
N SER A 11 17.36 35.11 -52.75
CA SER A 11 16.34 34.12 -53.11
C SER A 11 16.47 33.74 -54.59
N CYS A 12 16.16 32.50 -55.00
CA CYS A 12 15.54 32.25 -56.31
C CYS A 12 14.93 30.84 -56.45
N SER A 13 14.00 30.75 -57.41
CA SER A 13 12.98 29.73 -57.62
C SER A 13 13.16 28.98 -58.96
N THR A 14 12.35 27.92 -59.14
CA THR A 14 11.71 27.40 -60.38
C THR A 14 12.48 26.57 -61.44
N ASP A 15 12.00 25.32 -61.58
CA ASP A 15 11.41 24.62 -62.75
C ASP A 15 12.19 24.01 -63.94
N SER A 16 11.62 22.86 -64.36
CA SER A 16 11.60 22.16 -65.67
C SER A 16 12.63 21.02 -65.86
N SER A 17 12.36 19.83 -66.44
CA SER A 17 11.17 19.15 -67.01
C SER A 17 11.60 17.80 -67.65
N GLY A 18 10.68 16.81 -67.75
CA GLY A 18 10.72 15.66 -68.71
C GLY A 18 10.56 14.26 -68.06
N ALA A 19 9.34 13.68 -67.92
CA ALA A 19 8.57 12.84 -68.87
C ALA A 19 9.32 11.53 -69.27
N SER A 20 8.80 10.29 -69.20
CA SER A 20 7.49 9.65 -69.50
C SER A 20 7.60 8.15 -69.12
N GLY A 21 6.60 7.30 -68.87
CA GLY A 21 5.14 7.34 -68.84
C GLY A 21 4.57 5.94 -68.48
N ALA A 22 3.34 5.92 -67.95
CA ALA A 22 2.20 4.97 -68.06
C ALA A 22 2.44 3.44 -68.26
N SER A 23 1.67 2.48 -67.71
CA SER A 23 0.21 2.42 -67.47
C SER A 23 -0.22 1.20 -66.60
N SER A 24 -1.29 1.37 -65.81
CA SER A 24 -2.18 0.38 -65.15
C SER A 24 -3.01 -0.44 -66.19
N PRO A 25 -4.05 -1.28 -65.90
CA PRO A 25 -4.85 -1.46 -64.66
C PRO A 25 -5.29 -2.92 -64.30
N GLU A 26 -6.28 -2.96 -63.41
CA GLU A 26 -6.87 -3.99 -62.53
C GLU A 26 -7.83 -5.01 -63.21
N ASP A 27 -8.51 -5.80 -62.35
CA ASP A 27 -9.66 -6.73 -62.56
C ASP A 27 -9.31 -8.19 -62.91
N SER A 28 -10.00 -9.27 -62.48
CA SER A 28 -11.07 -9.59 -61.51
C SER A 28 -11.29 -11.13 -61.57
N ASP A 29 -12.16 -11.67 -60.69
CA ASP A 29 -12.96 -12.91 -60.84
C ASP A 29 -12.48 -14.28 -60.29
N ASP A 30 -13.02 -14.60 -59.11
CA ASP A 30 -13.92 -15.71 -58.71
C ASP A 30 -13.99 -17.06 -59.50
N ASP A 31 -13.89 -18.12 -58.68
CA ASP A 31 -14.76 -19.31 -58.52
C ASP A 31 -14.94 -20.46 -59.56
N GLU A 32 -14.97 -21.65 -58.94
CA GLU A 32 -15.75 -22.87 -59.18
C GLU A 32 -15.28 -24.05 -60.10
N GLU A 33 -15.06 -25.17 -59.39
CA GLU A 33 -15.64 -26.53 -59.55
C GLU A 33 -15.16 -27.61 -60.56
N PHE A 34 -14.71 -28.72 -59.93
CA PHE A 34 -15.13 -30.14 -60.07
C PHE A 34 -14.39 -31.17 -60.96
N ILE A 35 -14.57 -32.42 -60.49
CA ILE A 35 -14.23 -33.78 -60.98
C ILE A 35 -12.91 -34.34 -60.38
N GLY A 36 -12.86 -35.47 -59.66
CA GLY A 36 -13.85 -36.49 -59.27
C GLY A 36 -13.17 -37.77 -58.75
N GLY A 37 -13.93 -38.61 -58.03
CA GLY A 37 -13.63 -40.03 -57.66
C GLY A 37 -12.91 -40.25 -56.32
N GLU A 38 -13.22 -41.21 -55.45
CA GLU A 38 -14.25 -42.27 -55.37
C GLU A 38 -14.28 -42.76 -53.89
N ALA A 39 -15.38 -43.38 -53.47
CA ALA A 39 -15.64 -43.80 -52.08
C ALA A 39 -15.25 -45.26 -51.79
N GLN A 40 -14.83 -45.58 -50.55
CA GLN A 40 -15.20 -46.83 -49.86
C GLN A 40 -14.84 -46.89 -48.37
N LEU A 41 -15.60 -47.72 -47.65
CA LEU A 41 -15.83 -47.83 -46.20
C LEU A 41 -14.84 -48.74 -45.43
N ILE A 42 -14.49 -48.32 -44.20
CA ILE A 42 -14.14 -48.99 -42.90
C ILE A 42 -13.57 -50.44 -42.89
N PRO A 43 -12.55 -50.77 -42.06
CA PRO A 43 -12.83 -51.30 -40.71
C PRO A 43 -11.84 -50.88 -39.60
N SER A 44 -12.35 -50.87 -38.36
CA SER A 44 -11.64 -50.68 -37.09
C SER A 44 -10.64 -51.81 -36.79
N SER A 45 -9.41 -51.47 -36.36
CA SER A 45 -8.76 -51.97 -35.11
C SER A 45 -7.26 -51.62 -34.99
N CYS A 46 -6.89 -51.32 -33.74
CA CYS A 46 -5.60 -51.35 -33.03
C CYS A 46 -4.32 -50.61 -33.53
N ALA A 47 -3.89 -49.71 -32.61
CA ALA A 47 -2.52 -49.49 -32.12
C ALA A 47 -1.50 -48.74 -33.01
N SER A 48 -1.27 -47.46 -32.69
CA SER A 48 0.08 -46.87 -32.73
C SER A 48 0.23 -45.63 -31.81
N SER A 49 1.12 -45.79 -30.84
CA SER A 49 2.05 -44.82 -30.26
C SER A 49 1.54 -43.41 -29.89
N SER A 50 1.12 -43.23 -28.64
CA SER A 50 1.07 -41.93 -27.96
C SER A 50 2.50 -41.40 -27.77
N SER A 51 2.87 -40.35 -28.50
CA SER A 51 4.08 -39.57 -28.26
C SER A 51 4.00 -38.93 -26.85
N LEU A 52 4.85 -39.39 -25.94
CA LEU A 52 4.97 -38.86 -24.58
C LEU A 52 5.63 -37.48 -24.64
N MET A 53 4.96 -36.47 -24.07
CA MET A 53 5.53 -35.13 -23.88
C MET A 53 6.74 -35.21 -22.94
N LEU A 54 7.94 -35.01 -23.50
CA LEU A 54 9.17 -34.78 -22.74
C LEU A 54 9.25 -33.31 -22.33
N ILE A 55 9.27 -33.03 -21.02
CA ILE A 55 9.71 -31.73 -20.50
C ILE A 55 11.07 -31.95 -19.82
N LYS A 56 12.12 -31.31 -20.35
CA LYS A 56 13.47 -31.35 -19.76
C LYS A 56 13.63 -30.19 -18.76
N THR A 57 13.92 -30.51 -17.51
CA THR A 57 14.48 -29.56 -16.53
C THR A 57 15.64 -30.23 -15.77
N ASN A 58 16.72 -29.49 -15.53
CA ASN A 58 17.93 -29.92 -14.79
C ASN A 58 18.65 -31.21 -15.26
N GLY A 59 18.61 -31.54 -16.55
CA GLY A 59 19.38 -32.66 -17.10
C GLY A 59 18.95 -34.05 -16.61
N GLN A 60 17.86 -34.18 -15.85
CA GLN A 60 17.26 -35.46 -15.51
C GLN A 60 15.92 -35.64 -16.22
N VAL A 61 15.78 -36.80 -16.88
CA VAL A 61 14.58 -37.20 -17.61
C VAL A 61 13.65 -37.91 -16.63
N TYR A 62 12.46 -37.36 -16.42
CA TYR A 62 11.38 -38.07 -15.73
C TYR A 62 10.35 -38.52 -16.77
N THR A 63 10.36 -39.81 -17.08
CA THR A 63 9.26 -40.46 -17.80
C THR A 63 8.18 -40.86 -16.81
N TYR A 64 6.94 -40.49 -17.09
CA TYR A 64 5.77 -40.93 -16.33
C TYR A 64 5.32 -42.31 -16.80
N PRO A 65 5.32 -43.34 -15.94
CA PRO A 65 4.43 -44.48 -16.11
C PRO A 65 3.12 -44.13 -15.42
N ASP A 66 2.07 -43.93 -16.21
CA ASP A 66 0.67 -43.72 -15.79
C ASP A 66 0.29 -42.31 -15.29
N GLY A 67 -0.36 -41.55 -16.17
CA GLY A 67 -0.72 -40.13 -16.06
C GLY A 67 -1.82 -39.79 -15.04
N LYS A 68 -1.80 -40.36 -13.82
CA LYS A 68 -2.80 -40.03 -12.78
C LYS A 68 -2.30 -39.79 -11.35
N THR A 69 -0.99 -39.75 -11.08
CA THR A 69 -0.52 -39.38 -9.73
C THR A 69 0.72 -38.49 -9.78
N GLY A 70 0.54 -37.20 -9.51
CA GLY A 70 1.70 -36.29 -9.48
C GLY A 70 1.40 -34.83 -9.15
N MET A 71 0.13 -34.39 -9.16
CA MET A 71 -0.24 -33.04 -8.74
C MET A 71 -0.89 -33.04 -7.37
N ALA A 72 -0.55 -32.07 -6.53
CA ALA A 72 -1.18 -31.78 -5.26
C ALA A 72 -1.72 -30.36 -5.25
N THR A 73 -2.75 -30.12 -4.44
CA THR A 73 -3.35 -28.80 -4.21
C THR A 73 -3.18 -28.43 -2.75
N CYS A 74 -2.70 -27.21 -2.49
CA CYS A 74 -2.40 -26.79 -1.13
C CYS A 74 -3.70 -26.53 -0.39
N GLU A 75 -3.90 -27.18 0.76
CA GLU A 75 -5.14 -27.04 1.51
C GLU A 75 -5.33 -25.70 2.24
N MET A 76 -4.34 -24.80 2.17
CA MET A 76 -4.48 -23.43 2.71
C MET A 76 -4.66 -22.37 1.65
N CYS A 77 -3.78 -22.32 0.65
CA CYS A 77 -3.80 -21.26 -0.37
C CYS A 77 -4.35 -21.72 -1.72
N GLY A 78 -4.66 -23.00 -1.90
CA GLY A 78 -5.21 -23.53 -3.16
C GLY A 78 -4.21 -23.70 -4.30
N MET A 79 -2.92 -23.37 -4.09
CA MET A 79 -1.86 -23.55 -5.10
C MET A 79 -1.78 -25.00 -5.57
N VAL A 80 -1.74 -25.23 -6.88
CA VAL A 80 -1.61 -26.57 -7.51
C VAL A 80 -0.19 -26.72 -8.04
N GLY A 81 0.46 -27.86 -7.78
CA GLY A 81 1.81 -28.12 -8.28
C GLY A 81 2.23 -29.57 -8.12
N VAL A 82 3.48 -29.89 -8.47
CA VAL A 82 4.00 -31.26 -8.38
C VAL A 82 4.03 -31.72 -6.92
N ARG A 83 3.41 -32.87 -6.62
CA ARG A 83 3.21 -33.40 -5.27
C ARG A 83 4.52 -33.58 -4.51
N ASP A 84 5.63 -33.88 -5.19
CA ASP A 84 6.93 -34.02 -4.54
C ASP A 84 7.56 -32.68 -4.12
N ALA A 85 7.16 -31.58 -4.76
CA ALA A 85 7.54 -30.22 -4.39
C ALA A 85 6.73 -29.67 -3.20
N PHE A 86 5.69 -30.36 -2.75
CA PHE A 86 4.87 -29.92 -1.62
C PHE A 86 5.58 -30.16 -0.28
N TYR A 87 5.41 -29.17 0.60
CA TYR A 87 5.84 -29.19 1.99
C TYR A 87 5.02 -30.17 2.84
N SER A 88 5.66 -30.75 3.87
CA SER A 88 5.18 -31.81 4.79
C SER A 88 5.29 -33.26 4.30
N LYS A 89 5.39 -34.23 5.24
CA LYS A 89 5.43 -35.68 4.94
C LYS A 89 4.17 -36.19 4.20
N THR A 90 3.06 -35.47 4.32
CA THR A 90 1.78 -35.81 3.68
C THR A 90 1.54 -35.06 2.38
N LYS A 91 2.45 -34.16 1.97
CA LYS A 91 2.40 -33.39 0.71
C LYS A 91 1.11 -32.57 0.55
N ARG A 92 0.54 -32.06 1.65
CA ARG A 92 -0.74 -31.31 1.69
C ARG A 92 -0.60 -29.78 1.60
N PHE A 93 0.61 -29.24 1.74
CA PHE A 93 0.86 -27.80 1.81
C PHE A 93 1.98 -27.39 0.87
N CYS A 94 1.90 -26.24 0.22
CA CYS A 94 2.99 -25.76 -0.65
C CYS A 94 4.17 -25.15 0.12
N SER A 95 3.98 -24.78 1.40
CA SER A 95 5.01 -24.15 2.23
C SER A 95 4.85 -24.41 3.73
N VAL A 96 5.91 -24.14 4.50
CA VAL A 96 5.92 -24.14 5.98
C VAL A 96 4.84 -23.21 6.52
N SER A 97 4.73 -22.02 5.94
CA SER A 97 3.75 -21.00 6.32
C SER A 97 2.33 -21.51 6.13
N CYS A 98 2.01 -22.11 4.97
CA CYS A 98 0.71 -22.76 4.75
C CYS A 98 0.45 -23.88 5.78
N SER A 99 1.41 -24.73 6.09
CA SER A 99 1.23 -25.79 7.09
C SER A 99 0.98 -25.24 8.51
N ARG A 100 1.67 -24.17 8.90
CA ARG A 100 1.50 -23.52 10.21
C ARG A 100 0.15 -22.80 10.31
N SER A 101 -0.22 -22.05 9.27
CA SER A 101 -1.50 -21.34 9.19
C SER A 101 -2.69 -22.31 9.24
N TYR A 102 -2.60 -23.48 8.59
CA TYR A 102 -3.63 -24.54 8.69
C TYR A 102 -3.79 -25.05 10.13
N SER A 103 -2.67 -25.29 10.80
CA SER A 103 -2.64 -25.80 12.17
C SER A 103 -3.23 -24.79 13.17
N SER A 104 -2.94 -23.50 12.99
CA SER A 104 -3.53 -22.42 13.80
C SER A 104 -5.03 -22.26 13.56
N ASN A 105 -5.47 -22.34 12.29
CA ASN A 105 -6.88 -22.21 11.93
C ASN A 105 -7.71 -23.42 12.43
N SER A 106 -7.13 -24.62 12.41
CA SER A 106 -7.78 -25.83 12.97
C SER A 106 -7.91 -25.79 14.50
N LYS A 107 -6.95 -25.19 15.23
CA LYS A 107 -7.07 -24.93 16.67
C LYS A 107 -8.20 -23.95 16.97
N LYS A 108 -8.30 -22.85 16.20
CA LYS A 108 -9.39 -21.85 16.32
C LYS A 108 -10.77 -22.48 16.07
N ALA A 109 -10.89 -23.33 15.05
CA ALA A 109 -12.12 -24.08 14.75
C ALA A 109 -12.48 -25.11 15.83
N SER A 110 -11.51 -25.81 16.43
CA SER A 110 -11.74 -26.77 17.51
C SER A 110 -12.22 -26.11 18.81
N ILE A 111 -11.69 -24.93 19.13
CA ILE A 111 -12.12 -24.12 20.29
C ILE A 111 -13.55 -23.63 20.08
N LEU A 112 -13.86 -23.10 18.89
CA LEU A 112 -15.23 -22.68 18.52
C LEU A 112 -16.25 -23.83 18.59
N ALA A 113 -15.88 -25.03 18.17
CA ALA A 113 -16.76 -26.21 18.24
C ALA A 113 -17.05 -26.66 19.69
N ARG A 114 -16.07 -26.55 20.60
CA ARG A 114 -16.25 -26.84 22.03
C ARG A 114 -17.15 -25.81 22.72
N LEU A 115 -16.99 -24.53 22.37
CA LEU A 115 -17.87 -23.46 22.88
C LEU A 115 -19.32 -23.61 22.44
N GLN A 116 -19.57 -24.31 21.33
CA GLN A 116 -20.92 -24.62 20.80
C GLN A 116 -21.47 -25.99 21.24
N GLY A 117 -20.81 -26.70 22.16
CA GLY A 117 -21.34 -27.95 22.74
C GLY A 117 -21.40 -29.17 21.82
N LYS A 118 -20.66 -29.18 20.69
CA LYS A 118 -20.66 -30.31 19.74
C LYS A 118 -19.55 -31.34 20.09
N PRO A 119 -19.82 -32.65 19.98
CA PRO A 119 -18.83 -33.69 20.31
C PRO A 119 -17.67 -33.72 19.29
N PRO A 120 -16.46 -34.14 19.71
CA PRO A 120 -15.27 -34.12 18.84
C PRO A 120 -15.35 -35.20 17.75
N THR A 121 -15.27 -34.80 16.49
CA THR A 121 -15.20 -35.72 15.35
C THR A 121 -13.74 -36.04 14.99
N LYS A 122 -13.43 -37.32 14.74
CA LYS A 122 -12.07 -37.82 14.40
C LYS A 122 -11.56 -37.46 12.99
N LYS A 123 -12.30 -36.65 12.23
CA LYS A 123 -11.85 -36.06 10.97
C LYS A 123 -12.15 -34.57 11.03
N ALA A 124 -11.09 -33.75 11.09
CA ALA A 124 -11.22 -32.32 10.89
C ALA A 124 -11.73 -32.09 9.47
N LYS A 125 -13.05 -31.91 9.31
CA LYS A 125 -13.58 -31.22 8.14
C LYS A 125 -13.09 -29.79 8.29
N VAL A 126 -12.14 -29.42 7.43
CA VAL A 126 -11.85 -28.02 7.15
C VAL A 126 -13.20 -27.36 6.92
N LEU A 127 -13.47 -26.28 7.66
CA LEU A 127 -14.47 -25.33 7.25
C LEU A 127 -13.96 -24.83 5.90
N GLN A 128 -14.37 -25.46 4.79
CA GLN A 128 -14.30 -24.81 3.50
C GLN A 128 -15.03 -23.51 3.73
N LYS A 129 -14.28 -22.40 3.79
CA LYS A 129 -14.91 -21.10 3.63
C LYS A 129 -15.69 -21.25 2.33
N GLN A 130 -17.02 -21.24 2.42
CA GLN A 130 -17.79 -20.74 1.31
C GLN A 130 -17.10 -19.45 0.87
N PRO A 131 -16.87 -19.25 -0.44
CA PRO A 131 -16.28 -18.01 -0.93
C PRO A 131 -16.95 -16.85 -0.21
N LEU A 132 -16.15 -15.91 0.28
CA LEU A 132 -16.64 -14.71 0.96
C LEU A 132 -17.53 -13.85 0.04
N MET A 133 -17.86 -14.31 -1.17
CA MET A 133 -18.84 -13.71 -2.05
C MET A 133 -20.29 -13.83 -1.54
N THR A 134 -20.69 -14.89 -0.81
CA THR A 134 -22.11 -15.06 -0.42
C THR A 134 -22.52 -14.24 0.81
N LYS A 135 -21.59 -13.75 1.64
CA LYS A 135 -21.90 -12.78 2.72
C LYS A 135 -21.84 -11.31 2.27
N LEU A 136 -21.21 -11.03 1.13
CA LEU A 136 -21.19 -9.71 0.50
C LEU A 136 -22.34 -9.51 -0.51
N ALA A 137 -22.92 -10.59 -1.03
CA ALA A 137 -24.14 -10.52 -1.86
C ALA A 137 -25.38 -9.97 -1.12
N ALA A 138 -25.39 -9.97 0.22
CA ALA A 138 -26.43 -9.32 1.01
C ALA A 138 -26.24 -7.80 1.16
N TYR A 139 -25.08 -7.26 0.76
CA TYR A 139 -24.79 -5.82 0.76
C TYR A 139 -24.62 -5.22 -0.64
N SER A 140 -24.54 -6.04 -1.70
CA SER A 140 -24.30 -5.59 -3.07
C SER A 140 -25.57 -5.32 -3.88
N GLN A 141 -26.74 -5.26 -3.25
CA GLN A 141 -27.98 -4.82 -3.88
C GLN A 141 -28.74 -3.87 -2.95
N GLN A 142 -28.29 -2.62 -2.86
CA GLN A 142 -29.22 -1.52 -2.64
C GLN A 142 -29.03 -0.47 -3.73
N PRO A 143 -30.07 -0.15 -4.51
CA PRO A 143 -30.05 1.05 -5.32
C PRO A 143 -30.02 2.27 -4.39
N ALA A 144 -29.38 3.34 -4.85
CA ALA A 144 -29.33 4.62 -4.17
C ALA A 144 -30.75 5.09 -3.79
N SER A 145 -31.12 4.94 -2.52
CA SER A 145 -32.21 5.67 -1.91
C SER A 145 -31.71 6.28 -0.61
N GLN A 146 -31.92 7.59 -0.50
CA GLN A 146 -31.55 8.41 0.63
C GLN A 146 -32.28 7.94 1.88
N GLN A 147 -31.56 7.36 2.84
CA GLN A 147 -31.88 7.42 4.27
C GLN A 147 -30.65 7.00 5.09
N SER A 148 -30.09 7.97 5.82
CA SER A 148 -28.90 7.83 6.66
C SER A 148 -29.21 7.00 7.90
N VAL A 149 -28.59 5.82 8.00
CA VAL A 149 -28.48 5.06 9.25
C VAL A 149 -26.98 4.92 9.55
N SER A 150 -26.51 5.54 10.63
CA SER A 150 -25.10 5.57 11.03
C SER A 150 -24.67 4.18 11.55
N VAL A 151 -23.85 3.49 10.77
CA VAL A 151 -23.03 2.37 11.26
C VAL A 151 -21.85 2.99 11.99
N ASP A 152 -21.58 2.60 13.24
CA ASP A 152 -20.43 3.07 14.04
C ASP A 152 -19.13 2.77 13.27
N GLY A 153 -18.67 3.74 12.49
CA GLY A 153 -17.41 3.71 11.77
C GLY A 153 -16.25 4.07 12.68
N PHE A 154 -15.04 3.72 12.29
CA PHE A 154 -13.82 4.16 12.99
C PHE A 154 -13.73 5.69 13.03
N ASP A 155 -13.48 6.26 14.22
CA ASP A 155 -13.25 7.69 14.40
C ASP A 155 -11.83 7.96 14.93
N TRP A 156 -11.02 8.60 14.07
CA TRP A 156 -9.70 9.11 14.43
C TRP A 156 -9.71 10.02 15.66
N GLY A 157 -10.76 10.82 15.88
CA GLY A 157 -10.81 11.75 17.00
C GLY A 157 -10.76 11.04 18.35
N HIS A 158 -11.56 9.98 18.49
CA HIS A 158 -11.52 9.12 19.67
C HIS A 158 -10.21 8.31 19.75
N TYR A 159 -9.71 7.81 18.62
CA TYR A 159 -8.50 6.98 18.57
C TYR A 159 -7.22 7.75 18.93
N LEU A 160 -7.09 9.00 18.48
CA LEU A 160 -5.95 9.87 18.81
C LEU A 160 -5.98 10.32 20.27
N GLY A 161 -7.17 10.49 20.84
CA GLY A 161 -7.38 10.92 22.23
C GLY A 161 -6.66 12.24 22.57
N GLU A 162 -6.48 12.46 23.88
CA GLU A 162 -5.74 13.61 24.43
C GLU A 162 -4.23 13.34 24.62
N GLY A 163 -3.76 12.11 24.32
CA GLY A 163 -2.40 11.65 24.62
C GLY A 163 -1.32 12.10 23.62
N GLU A 164 -0.12 11.52 23.78
CA GLU A 164 1.08 11.80 22.94
C GLU A 164 0.98 11.27 21.50
N VAL A 165 -0.06 10.51 21.17
CA VAL A 165 -0.28 10.00 19.81
C VAL A 165 -0.48 11.19 18.85
N SER A 166 0.42 11.29 17.88
CA SER A 166 0.44 12.39 16.90
C SER A 166 0.23 11.84 15.50
N GLY A 167 -0.60 12.51 14.70
CA GLY A 167 -0.74 12.20 13.28
C GLY A 167 0.40 12.84 12.51
N ALA A 168 0.96 12.12 11.53
CA ALA A 168 1.93 12.70 10.60
C ALA A 168 1.33 13.94 9.92
N PRO A 169 2.02 15.09 9.90
CA PRO A 169 1.48 16.32 9.33
C PRO A 169 1.32 16.19 7.81
N VAL A 170 0.33 16.90 7.25
CA VAL A 170 0.04 16.89 5.79
C VAL A 170 1.29 17.23 4.96
N SER A 171 2.18 18.08 5.49
CA SER A 171 3.43 18.48 4.83
C SER A 171 4.40 17.32 4.57
N CYS A 172 4.28 16.18 5.26
CA CYS A 172 5.05 14.97 4.99
C CYS A 172 4.65 14.33 3.64
N PHE A 173 3.44 14.58 3.16
CA PHE A 173 2.84 13.91 2.02
C PHE A 173 2.74 14.87 0.83
N LYS A 174 3.64 14.75 -0.14
CA LYS A 174 3.71 15.73 -1.26
C LYS A 174 2.63 15.55 -2.33
N HIS A 175 2.05 14.36 -2.41
CA HIS A 175 1.11 13.97 -3.46
C HIS A 175 -0.37 14.20 -3.09
N VAL A 176 -0.66 14.53 -1.83
CA VAL A 176 -2.04 14.66 -1.34
C VAL A 176 -2.59 16.07 -1.55
N PRO A 177 -3.93 16.25 -1.54
CA PRO A 177 -4.57 17.56 -1.52
C PRO A 177 -3.94 18.47 -0.46
N MET A 178 -3.73 19.74 -0.78
CA MET A 178 -3.04 20.71 0.09
C MET A 178 -1.60 20.35 0.55
N GLY A 179 -0.98 19.27 0.07
CA GLY A 179 0.36 18.82 0.50
C GLY A 179 1.49 19.85 0.34
N LYS A 180 1.35 20.78 -0.60
CA LYS A 180 2.29 21.89 -0.86
C LYS A 180 1.86 23.23 -0.25
N SER A 181 0.64 23.32 0.28
CA SER A 181 -0.01 24.56 0.73
C SER A 181 -0.44 24.50 2.19
N TRP A 182 0.22 23.67 3.01
CA TRP A 182 -0.11 23.45 4.42
C TRP A 182 0.73 24.28 5.40
N GLY A 183 1.73 25.03 4.92
CA GLY A 183 2.73 25.70 5.77
C GLY A 183 2.15 26.76 6.73
N ASP A 184 1.01 27.35 6.38
CA ASP A 184 0.35 28.38 7.20
C ASP A 184 -0.55 27.78 8.30
N ILE A 185 -0.80 26.47 8.27
CA ILE A 185 -1.68 25.76 9.21
C ILE A 185 -0.85 25.28 10.40
N SER A 186 -1.18 25.78 11.59
CA SER A 186 -0.47 25.46 12.83
C SER A 186 -1.39 25.54 14.05
N GLU A 187 -0.94 24.97 15.17
CA GLU A 187 -1.62 25.13 16.46
C GLU A 187 -1.69 26.62 16.84
N GLY A 188 -2.79 27.01 17.46
CA GLY A 188 -3.12 28.40 17.82
C GLY A 188 -3.80 29.22 16.71
N VAL A 189 -3.86 28.72 15.47
CA VAL A 189 -4.65 29.38 14.40
C VAL A 189 -6.13 29.41 14.80
N ARG A 190 -6.77 30.56 14.57
CA ARG A 190 -8.20 30.79 14.81
C ARG A 190 -9.01 30.57 13.53
N VAL A 191 -10.18 29.97 13.67
CA VAL A 191 -11.09 29.66 12.56
C VAL A 191 -12.53 29.94 12.93
N GLU A 192 -13.36 30.30 11.97
CA GLU A 192 -14.81 30.29 12.10
C GLU A 192 -15.35 28.91 11.72
N VAL A 193 -16.08 28.28 12.64
CA VAL A 193 -16.62 26.91 12.49
C VAL A 193 -18.07 26.83 12.96
N PRO A 194 -18.86 25.84 12.50
CA PRO A 194 -20.25 25.71 12.87
C PRO A 194 -20.41 25.53 14.38
N ASN A 195 -21.27 26.34 15.00
CA ASN A 195 -21.58 26.26 16.43
C ASN A 195 -22.67 25.19 16.69
N THR A 196 -22.23 24.02 17.12
CA THR A 196 -23.06 22.87 17.49
C THR A 196 -23.78 23.04 18.83
N ASP A 197 -23.34 23.97 19.69
CA ASP A 197 -23.92 24.26 21.00
C ASP A 197 -24.75 25.56 20.96
N SER A 198 -25.41 25.87 19.84
CA SER A 198 -26.22 27.09 19.69
C SER A 198 -27.68 26.91 20.11
N GLY A 199 -28.21 25.69 20.06
CA GLY A 199 -29.64 25.41 20.25
C GLY A 199 -30.55 25.99 19.17
N LEU A 200 -29.97 26.56 18.10
CA LEU A 200 -30.71 27.14 16.98
C LEU A 200 -30.89 26.09 15.86
N PRO A 201 -32.03 26.10 15.15
CA PRO A 201 -32.27 25.19 14.03
C PRO A 201 -31.46 25.55 12.78
N MET A 202 -30.97 26.79 12.71
CA MET A 202 -30.15 27.28 11.61
C MET A 202 -28.67 27.16 11.93
N LYS A 203 -27.87 26.93 10.89
CA LYS A 203 -26.41 26.87 11.00
C LYS A 203 -25.84 28.25 11.31
N VAL A 204 -25.33 28.39 12.52
CA VAL A 204 -24.60 29.56 12.99
C VAL A 204 -23.15 29.19 13.29
N TYR A 205 -22.28 30.18 13.42
CA TYR A 205 -20.84 29.98 13.55
C TYR A 205 -20.32 30.61 14.84
N TRP A 206 -19.22 30.05 15.33
CA TRP A 206 -18.41 30.63 16.39
C TRP A 206 -16.93 30.46 16.07
N ILE A 207 -16.09 31.22 16.78
CA ILE A 207 -14.64 31.14 16.61
C ILE A 207 -14.10 30.00 17.46
N ALA A 208 -13.26 29.18 16.86
CA ALA A 208 -12.53 28.12 17.52
C ALA A 208 -11.04 28.21 17.19
N SER A 209 -10.26 27.49 17.96
CA SER A 209 -8.80 27.53 17.94
C SER A 209 -8.25 26.15 17.78
N ILE A 210 -7.26 26.01 16.90
CA ILE A 210 -6.57 24.74 16.68
C ILE A 210 -5.70 24.44 17.90
N ILE A 211 -6.10 23.45 18.69
CA ILE A 211 -5.37 22.98 19.87
C ILE A 211 -4.32 21.94 19.48
N LYS A 212 -4.67 21.03 18.57
CA LYS A 212 -3.79 19.95 18.12
C LYS A 212 -4.04 19.64 16.65
N LEU A 213 -3.00 19.30 15.91
CA LEU A 213 -3.08 18.86 14.51
C LEU A 213 -2.71 17.38 14.37
N ALA A 214 -3.46 16.66 13.54
CA ALA A 214 -3.19 15.29 13.13
C ALA A 214 -3.63 15.10 11.69
N GLY A 215 -2.69 15.21 10.74
CA GLY A 215 -2.99 15.22 9.32
C GLY A 215 -3.95 16.36 8.95
N PHE A 216 -5.04 16.03 8.26
CA PHE A 216 -6.12 16.97 7.95
C PHE A 216 -7.06 17.25 9.13
N ARG A 217 -7.00 16.45 10.21
CA ARG A 217 -7.84 16.66 11.38
C ARG A 217 -7.20 17.64 12.36
N ALA A 218 -8.03 18.51 12.92
CA ALA A 218 -7.69 19.46 13.96
C ALA A 218 -8.61 19.24 15.16
N LEU A 219 -8.01 19.21 16.35
CA LEU A 219 -8.74 19.34 17.61
C LEU A 219 -9.01 20.83 17.82
N LEU A 220 -10.28 21.20 17.92
CA LEU A 220 -10.72 22.58 18.03
C LEU A 220 -11.32 22.84 19.40
N ARG A 221 -11.03 24.02 19.93
CA ARG A 221 -11.68 24.56 21.14
C ARG A 221 -12.34 25.89 20.83
N TYR A 222 -13.62 26.02 21.16
CA TYR A 222 -14.32 27.30 21.02
C TYR A 222 -13.69 28.39 21.89
N GLU A 223 -13.59 29.60 21.35
CA GLU A 223 -13.15 30.76 22.11
C GLU A 223 -14.10 31.05 23.28
N GLY A 224 -13.53 31.08 24.49
CA GLY A 224 -14.25 31.29 25.76
C GLY A 224 -14.15 30.12 26.74
N PHE A 225 -13.78 28.93 26.27
CA PHE A 225 -13.52 27.77 27.16
C PHE A 225 -12.13 27.80 27.81
N ASP A 226 -11.20 28.60 27.29
CA ASP A 226 -9.84 28.77 27.84
C ASP A 226 -9.10 27.43 27.98
N SER A 227 -8.84 26.99 29.21
CA SER A 227 -8.17 25.72 29.51
C SER A 227 -9.11 24.52 29.59
N ASP A 228 -10.42 24.73 29.50
CA ASP A 228 -11.43 23.68 29.57
C ASP A 228 -11.47 22.87 28.27
N ALA A 229 -10.96 21.63 28.33
CA ALA A 229 -10.91 20.69 27.21
C ALA A 229 -12.19 19.84 27.06
N THR A 230 -13.16 19.96 28.00
CA THR A 230 -14.33 19.05 28.05
C THR A 230 -15.24 19.15 26.84
N ARG A 231 -15.10 20.21 26.04
CA ARG A 231 -15.86 20.49 24.83
C ARG A 231 -15.01 20.62 23.59
N ASP A 232 -13.77 20.13 23.64
CA ASP A 232 -12.95 20.06 22.44
C ASP A 232 -13.53 19.06 21.46
N PHE A 233 -13.42 19.35 20.17
CA PHE A 233 -14.00 18.52 19.13
C PHE A 233 -13.09 18.44 17.91
N TRP A 234 -13.05 17.27 17.30
CA TRP A 234 -12.22 17.02 16.11
C TRP A 234 -12.98 17.34 14.82
N LEU A 235 -12.42 18.19 13.97
CA LEU A 235 -12.90 18.41 12.61
C LEU A 235 -11.80 18.18 11.58
N ASN A 236 -12.20 17.82 10.37
CA ASN A 236 -11.31 17.86 9.21
C ASN A 236 -11.26 19.29 8.67
N LEU A 237 -10.08 19.89 8.55
CA LEU A 237 -9.92 21.29 8.15
C LEU A 237 -10.29 21.57 6.69
N CYS A 238 -10.29 20.55 5.84
CA CYS A 238 -10.53 20.68 4.40
C CYS A 238 -12.01 20.48 4.03
N VAL A 239 -12.94 20.68 4.96
CA VAL A 239 -14.39 20.62 4.70
C VAL A 239 -14.95 22.02 4.39
N PRO A 240 -16.08 22.13 3.67
CA PRO A 240 -16.61 23.42 3.20
C PRO A 240 -16.97 24.44 4.30
N ASP A 241 -17.18 23.99 5.53
CA ASP A 241 -17.76 24.79 6.62
C ASP A 241 -16.72 25.43 7.54
N ILE A 242 -15.45 25.44 7.14
CA ILE A 242 -14.36 26.02 7.91
C ILE A 242 -13.85 27.24 7.17
N HIS A 243 -13.80 28.35 7.89
CA HIS A 243 -13.55 29.65 7.30
C HIS A 243 -12.50 30.44 8.08
N PRO A 244 -11.78 31.36 7.39
CA PRO A 244 -10.97 32.34 8.09
C PRO A 244 -11.84 33.29 8.92
N VAL A 245 -11.29 33.78 10.02
CA VAL A 245 -11.89 34.85 10.83
C VAL A 245 -12.17 36.07 9.96
N GLY A 246 -13.41 36.56 10.00
CA GLY A 246 -13.92 37.67 9.19
C GLY A 246 -14.89 37.22 8.08
N TRP A 247 -14.95 35.94 7.75
CA TRP A 247 -15.83 35.42 6.71
C TRP A 247 -17.33 35.63 7.02
N CYS A 248 -17.76 35.35 8.25
CA CYS A 248 -19.13 35.57 8.68
C CYS A 248 -19.53 37.04 8.57
N ALA A 249 -18.66 37.94 9.03
CA ALA A 249 -18.90 39.38 8.96
C ALA A 249 -19.01 39.88 7.51
N ALA A 250 -18.13 39.43 6.61
CA ALA A 250 -18.19 39.76 5.18
C ALA A 250 -19.45 39.21 4.51
N GLY A 251 -19.94 38.04 4.94
CA GLY A 251 -21.17 37.42 4.45
C GLY A 251 -22.46 37.87 5.14
N GLY A 252 -22.41 38.85 6.05
CA GLY A 252 -23.58 39.32 6.81
C GLY A 252 -24.16 38.29 7.79
N LYS A 253 -23.38 37.28 8.20
CA LYS A 253 -23.78 36.25 9.16
C LYS A 253 -23.29 36.62 10.56
N PRO A 254 -24.14 36.55 11.60
CA PRO A 254 -23.71 36.82 12.97
C PRO A 254 -22.92 35.65 13.55
N LEU A 255 -21.88 35.96 14.34
CA LEU A 255 -21.26 35.00 15.23
C LEU A 255 -22.14 34.81 16.46
N VAL A 256 -22.48 33.57 16.78
CA VAL A 256 -23.36 33.21 17.91
C VAL A 256 -22.55 32.44 18.94
N PRO A 257 -22.37 32.94 20.17
CA PRO A 257 -21.67 32.23 21.23
C PRO A 257 -22.35 30.89 21.57
N PRO A 258 -21.58 29.83 21.88
CA PRO A 258 -22.11 28.60 22.48
C PRO A 258 -22.98 28.91 23.70
N LEU A 259 -24.12 28.22 23.84
CA LEU A 259 -25.05 28.37 24.96
C LEU A 259 -24.33 28.22 26.30
N SER A 260 -23.37 27.30 26.35
CA SER A 260 -22.62 26.99 27.56
C SER A 260 -21.61 28.07 27.94
N LEU A 261 -21.34 29.02 27.04
CA LEU A 261 -20.49 30.17 27.28
C LEU A 261 -21.25 31.46 27.58
N LEU A 262 -22.58 31.50 27.42
CA LEU A 262 -23.36 32.74 27.55
C LEU A 262 -23.18 33.46 28.90
N HIS A 263 -22.96 32.71 29.99
CA HIS A 263 -22.75 33.28 31.32
C HIS A 263 -21.35 33.92 31.51
N ARG A 264 -20.38 33.62 30.63
CA ARG A 264 -18.98 34.05 30.79
C ARG A 264 -18.69 35.47 30.33
N SER A 265 -19.52 36.04 29.46
CA SER A 265 -19.33 37.41 28.99
C SER A 265 -20.67 38.05 28.63
N THR A 266 -20.85 39.28 29.08
CA THR A 266 -21.97 40.14 28.67
C THR A 266 -21.62 40.99 27.43
N ASN A 267 -20.33 41.17 27.13
CA ASN A 267 -19.84 41.94 25.99
C ASN A 267 -18.89 41.11 25.13
N TRP A 268 -19.48 40.32 24.23
CA TRP A 268 -18.76 39.46 23.28
C TRP A 268 -17.89 40.24 22.29
N LYS A 269 -18.26 41.47 21.94
CA LYS A 269 -17.46 42.32 21.05
C LYS A 269 -16.10 42.63 21.66
N SER A 270 -16.08 43.17 22.88
CA SER A 270 -14.83 43.47 23.58
C SER A 270 -14.01 42.22 23.87
N PHE A 271 -14.67 41.11 24.20
CA PHE A 271 -14.02 39.81 24.39
C PHE A 271 -13.29 39.34 23.12
N LEU A 272 -13.97 39.31 21.98
CA LEU A 272 -13.40 38.87 20.71
C LEU A 272 -12.30 39.80 20.23
N ILE A 273 -12.46 41.13 20.35
CA ILE A 273 -11.39 42.08 20.00
C ILE A 273 -10.10 41.75 20.75
N LYS A 274 -10.18 41.52 22.07
CA LYS A 274 -9.02 41.17 22.89
C LYS A 274 -8.38 39.84 22.48
N ARG A 275 -9.20 38.84 22.07
CA ARG A 275 -8.73 37.48 21.72
C ARG A 275 -8.19 37.34 20.31
N LEU A 276 -8.68 38.15 19.38
CA LEU A 276 -8.38 38.02 17.95
C LEU A 276 -7.33 39.01 17.46
N THR A 277 -7.13 40.13 18.16
CA THR A 277 -6.10 41.13 17.78
C THR A 277 -4.72 40.48 17.75
N GLY A 278 -4.08 40.48 16.58
CA GLY A 278 -2.76 39.88 16.36
C GLY A 278 -2.75 38.36 16.23
N SER A 279 -3.91 37.69 16.27
CA SER A 279 -4.00 36.24 16.10
C SER A 279 -3.92 35.82 14.63
N LYS A 280 -3.35 34.64 14.37
CA LYS A 280 -3.32 34.06 13.02
C LYS A 280 -4.66 33.40 12.69
N THR A 281 -5.05 33.47 11.42
CA THR A 281 -6.23 32.81 10.85
C THR A 281 -5.83 32.07 9.58
N LEU A 282 -6.74 31.24 9.03
CA LEU A 282 -6.55 30.61 7.72
C LEU A 282 -6.28 31.65 6.61
N PRO A 283 -5.49 31.30 5.58
CA PRO A 283 -5.40 32.09 4.36
C PRO A 283 -6.79 32.29 3.70
N LEU A 284 -7.02 33.47 3.12
CA LEU A 284 -8.31 33.79 2.49
C LEU A 284 -8.63 32.89 1.28
N ASP A 285 -7.61 32.38 0.61
CA ASP A 285 -7.69 31.49 -0.54
C ASP A 285 -7.67 29.99 -0.15
N PHE A 286 -7.72 29.67 1.15
CA PHE A 286 -7.60 28.29 1.65
C PHE A 286 -8.66 27.35 1.05
N SER A 287 -9.94 27.74 1.07
CA SER A 287 -11.04 26.92 0.54
C SER A 287 -10.93 26.72 -0.98
N THR A 288 -10.48 27.74 -1.71
CA THR A 288 -10.20 27.66 -3.14
C THR A 288 -9.07 26.67 -3.41
N LYS A 289 -7.95 26.78 -2.70
CA LYS A 289 -6.81 25.84 -2.80
C LYS A 289 -7.22 24.40 -2.49
N VAL A 290 -8.05 24.19 -1.47
CA VAL A 290 -8.60 22.85 -1.15
C VAL A 290 -9.36 22.32 -2.36
N LYS A 291 -10.31 23.09 -2.91
CA LYS A 291 -11.13 22.70 -4.05
C LYS A 291 -10.30 22.40 -5.31
N GLU A 292 -9.31 23.25 -5.62
CA GLU A 292 -8.41 23.07 -6.76
C GLU A 292 -7.54 21.83 -6.61
N SER A 293 -7.02 21.57 -5.41
CA SER A 293 -6.17 20.41 -5.12
C SER A 293 -6.90 19.05 -5.17
N MET A 294 -8.24 19.08 -5.24
CA MET A 294 -9.10 17.90 -5.41
C MET A 294 -9.39 17.59 -6.88
N HIS A 295 -8.78 18.30 -7.83
CA HIS A 295 -8.90 18.00 -9.26
C HIS A 295 -7.87 16.95 -9.71
N PHE A 296 -8.36 15.81 -10.19
CA PHE A 296 -7.51 14.71 -10.68
C PHE A 296 -7.58 14.62 -12.21
N PRO A 297 -6.43 14.55 -12.90
CA PRO A 297 -6.40 14.65 -14.36
C PRO A 297 -6.79 13.35 -15.08
N PHE A 298 -6.55 12.18 -14.48
CA PHE A 298 -7.02 10.90 -15.02
C PHE A 298 -8.55 10.85 -15.02
N LYS A 299 -9.14 10.30 -16.09
CA LYS A 299 -10.59 10.19 -16.28
C LYS A 299 -10.98 8.73 -16.56
N LYS A 300 -12.24 8.40 -16.28
CA LYS A 300 -12.83 7.10 -16.62
C LYS A 300 -12.66 6.81 -18.12
N GLN A 301 -12.46 5.55 -18.48
CA GLN A 301 -12.18 5.05 -19.85
C GLN A 301 -10.81 5.46 -20.44
N MET A 302 -9.92 6.09 -19.67
CA MET A 302 -8.52 6.23 -20.08
C MET A 302 -7.79 4.88 -20.04
N ARG A 303 -7.00 4.58 -21.07
CA ARG A 303 -6.17 3.38 -21.20
C ARG A 303 -4.76 3.65 -20.70
N VAL A 304 -4.23 2.72 -19.90
CA VAL A 304 -2.87 2.74 -19.35
C VAL A 304 -2.22 1.36 -19.52
N GLU A 305 -0.89 1.31 -19.58
CA GLU A 305 -0.14 0.07 -19.35
C GLU A 305 0.13 -0.06 -17.86
N VAL A 306 -0.11 -1.23 -17.28
CA VAL A 306 0.15 -1.53 -15.86
C VAL A 306 0.76 -2.91 -15.71
N VAL A 307 1.57 -3.12 -14.67
CA VAL A 307 2.13 -4.44 -14.34
C VAL A 307 1.03 -5.52 -14.26
N ASP A 308 1.28 -6.69 -14.81
CA ASP A 308 0.39 -7.84 -14.67
C ASP A 308 0.60 -8.50 -13.30
N LYS A 309 -0.36 -8.36 -12.39
CA LYS A 309 -0.27 -8.92 -11.02
C LYS A 309 -0.09 -10.45 -10.98
N THR A 310 -0.37 -11.16 -12.07
CA THR A 310 -0.15 -12.61 -12.18
C THR A 310 1.19 -12.98 -12.82
N HIS A 311 1.83 -12.03 -13.51
CA HIS A 311 3.08 -12.20 -14.23
C HIS A 311 3.89 -10.90 -14.19
N LEU A 312 4.67 -10.70 -13.11
CA LEU A 312 5.35 -9.42 -12.84
C LEU A 312 6.33 -8.98 -13.94
N CYS A 313 6.81 -9.91 -14.76
CA CYS A 313 7.78 -9.64 -15.82
C CYS A 313 7.22 -8.88 -17.02
N ARG A 314 5.90 -8.64 -17.06
CA ARG A 314 5.22 -7.96 -18.16
C ARG A 314 4.17 -6.96 -17.69
N THR A 315 3.84 -6.03 -18.57
CA THR A 315 2.67 -5.17 -18.46
C THR A 315 1.50 -5.71 -19.26
N ARG A 316 0.29 -5.21 -18.99
CA ARG A 316 -0.90 -5.38 -19.82
C ARG A 316 -1.74 -4.10 -19.78
N VAL A 317 -2.61 -3.93 -20.78
CA VAL A 317 -3.46 -2.74 -20.87
C VAL A 317 -4.62 -2.84 -19.88
N ALA A 318 -4.90 -1.73 -19.20
CA ALA A 318 -6.06 -1.57 -18.32
C ALA A 318 -6.78 -0.24 -18.56
N LEU A 319 -8.06 -0.21 -18.19
CA LEU A 319 -8.93 0.94 -18.26
C LEU A 319 -9.09 1.55 -16.87
N VAL A 320 -9.04 2.88 -16.78
CA VAL A 320 -9.44 3.62 -15.59
C VAL A 320 -10.95 3.48 -15.43
N GLU A 321 -11.40 2.77 -14.41
CA GLU A 321 -12.82 2.58 -14.11
C GLU A 321 -13.32 3.60 -13.09
N GLN A 322 -12.50 3.92 -12.08
CA GLN A 322 -12.82 4.89 -11.03
C GLN A 322 -11.60 5.72 -10.62
N VAL A 323 -11.84 6.96 -10.18
CA VAL A 323 -10.83 7.85 -9.61
C VAL A 323 -11.36 8.41 -8.29
N ILE A 324 -10.68 8.09 -7.18
CA ILE A 324 -11.08 8.51 -5.83
C ILE A 324 -9.84 9.06 -5.12
N GLY A 325 -9.82 10.36 -4.83
CA GLY A 325 -8.70 10.98 -4.11
C GLY A 325 -7.34 10.87 -4.81
N GLY A 326 -7.31 10.69 -6.13
CA GLY A 326 -6.07 10.42 -6.90
C GLY A 326 -5.71 8.94 -7.02
N ARG A 327 -6.39 8.04 -6.29
CA ARG A 327 -6.30 6.60 -6.50
C ARG A 327 -7.14 6.17 -7.69
N LEU A 328 -6.58 5.32 -8.53
CA LEU A 328 -7.18 4.75 -9.72
C LEU A 328 -7.61 3.32 -9.41
N ARG A 329 -8.86 2.99 -9.73
CA ARG A 329 -9.28 1.61 -9.93
C ARG A 329 -9.11 1.28 -11.40
N LEU A 330 -8.14 0.44 -11.71
CA LEU A 330 -7.90 -0.05 -13.05
C LEU A 330 -8.57 -1.41 -13.22
N VAL A 331 -9.17 -1.65 -14.39
CA VAL A 331 -9.70 -2.96 -14.78
C VAL A 331 -8.99 -3.38 -16.06
N TYR A 332 -8.42 -4.58 -16.08
CA TYR A 332 -7.70 -5.04 -17.26
C TYR A 332 -8.64 -5.16 -18.47
N GLU A 333 -8.14 -4.77 -19.66
CA GLU A 333 -8.95 -4.64 -20.88
C GLU A 333 -9.65 -5.94 -21.31
N GLU A 334 -9.07 -7.09 -20.95
CA GLU A 334 -9.58 -8.43 -21.29
C GLU A 334 -10.53 -9.02 -20.22
N CYS A 335 -10.81 -8.28 -19.15
CA CYS A 335 -11.67 -8.73 -18.05
C CYS A 335 -13.09 -8.19 -18.21
N ASP A 336 -13.97 -9.01 -18.81
CA ASP A 336 -15.34 -8.62 -19.11
C ASP A 336 -16.22 -8.42 -17.86
N ASP A 337 -15.96 -9.16 -16.78
CA ASP A 337 -16.75 -9.10 -15.53
C ASP A 337 -16.32 -7.97 -14.58
N GLY A 338 -15.23 -7.28 -14.89
CA GLY A 338 -14.69 -6.16 -14.10
C GLY A 338 -14.18 -6.54 -12.71
N THR A 339 -13.96 -7.83 -12.43
CA THR A 339 -13.49 -8.33 -11.14
C THR A 339 -11.96 -8.38 -11.04
N ASP A 340 -11.27 -8.51 -12.18
CA ASP A 340 -9.81 -8.48 -12.27
C ASP A 340 -9.33 -7.02 -12.26
N ASP A 341 -9.38 -6.40 -11.07
CA ASP A 341 -8.98 -5.02 -10.86
C ASP A 341 -7.56 -4.87 -10.27
N PHE A 342 -7.05 -3.64 -10.36
CA PHE A 342 -5.77 -3.21 -9.83
C PHE A 342 -5.91 -1.79 -9.29
N TRP A 343 -5.67 -1.63 -7.98
CA TRP A 343 -5.74 -0.33 -7.32
C TRP A 343 -4.34 0.27 -7.17
N CYS A 344 -4.17 1.52 -7.56
CA CYS A 344 -2.92 2.25 -7.34
C CYS A 344 -3.14 3.76 -7.32
N HIS A 345 -2.18 4.53 -6.81
CA HIS A 345 -2.21 5.98 -7.00
C HIS A 345 -1.88 6.37 -8.45
N MET A 346 -2.37 7.52 -8.92
CA MET A 346 -2.04 8.07 -10.26
C MET A 346 -0.55 8.40 -10.48
N TYR A 347 0.24 8.41 -9.41
CA TYR A 347 1.70 8.57 -9.45
C TYR A 347 2.44 7.27 -9.13
N SER A 348 1.74 6.13 -9.18
CA SER A 348 2.36 4.82 -8.98
C SER A 348 3.43 4.59 -10.07
N PRO A 349 4.61 4.04 -9.70
CA PRO A 349 5.63 3.67 -10.66
C PRO A 349 5.25 2.43 -11.50
N LEU A 350 4.09 1.82 -11.22
CA LEU A 350 3.62 0.59 -11.87
C LEU A 350 2.70 0.85 -13.07
N ILE A 351 2.36 2.12 -13.34
CA ILE A 351 1.51 2.53 -14.46
C ILE A 351 2.28 3.42 -15.43
N HIS A 352 2.03 3.21 -16.71
CA HIS A 352 2.73 3.88 -17.80
C HIS A 352 1.79 4.21 -18.96
N SER A 353 2.21 5.14 -19.82
CA SER A 353 1.47 5.47 -21.04
C SER A 353 1.50 4.31 -22.04
N ILE A 354 0.48 4.22 -22.88
CA ILE A 354 0.44 3.25 -23.98
C ILE A 354 1.67 3.39 -24.88
N GLY A 355 2.36 2.28 -25.14
CA GLY A 355 3.59 2.21 -25.92
C GLY A 355 4.88 2.20 -25.09
N TRP A 356 4.80 2.49 -23.78
CA TRP A 356 5.98 2.55 -22.90
C TRP A 356 6.76 1.24 -22.86
N SER A 357 6.08 0.11 -22.71
CA SER A 357 6.77 -1.19 -22.62
C SER A 357 7.57 -1.49 -23.87
N ARG A 358 7.03 -1.14 -25.04
CA ARG A 358 7.71 -1.25 -26.32
C ARG A 358 8.90 -0.31 -26.42
N SER A 359 8.77 0.94 -25.98
CA SER A 359 9.84 1.93 -26.09
C SER A 359 11.05 1.56 -25.24
N ILE A 360 10.83 1.04 -24.02
CA ILE A 360 11.93 0.69 -23.12
C ILE A 360 12.42 -0.76 -23.26
N GLY A 361 11.72 -1.60 -24.03
CA GLY A 361 12.06 -3.02 -24.19
C GLY A 361 11.59 -3.93 -23.04
N HIS A 362 10.57 -3.49 -22.29
CA HIS A 362 9.86 -4.28 -21.28
C HIS A 362 8.88 -5.24 -21.96
N ARG A 363 8.65 -6.42 -21.36
CA ARG A 363 7.68 -7.38 -21.91
C ARG A 363 6.26 -6.82 -21.73
N PHE A 364 5.37 -7.08 -22.68
CA PHE A 364 3.97 -6.72 -22.56
C PHE A 364 3.09 -7.84 -23.11
N LYS A 365 1.92 -8.02 -22.51
CA LYS A 365 0.88 -8.91 -23.03
C LYS A 365 0.28 -8.26 -24.28
N ARG A 366 0.26 -8.99 -25.39
CA ARG A 366 -0.44 -8.54 -26.60
C ARG A 366 -1.94 -8.63 -26.34
N SER A 367 -2.65 -7.54 -26.62
CA SER A 367 -4.11 -7.52 -26.57
C SER A 367 -4.66 -8.25 -27.79
N ASP A 368 -5.60 -9.17 -27.59
CA ASP A 368 -6.37 -9.81 -28.65
C ASP A 368 -7.52 -8.91 -29.15
N VAL A 369 -7.73 -7.75 -28.50
CA VAL A 369 -8.77 -6.78 -28.83
C VAL A 369 -8.36 -6.00 -30.08
N THR A 370 -8.99 -6.33 -31.21
CA THR A 370 -8.68 -5.77 -32.54
C THR A 370 -9.27 -4.37 -32.79
N LYS A 371 -10.22 -3.91 -31.98
CA LYS A 371 -10.84 -2.57 -32.09
C LYS A 371 -11.04 -1.95 -30.71
N LYS A 372 -10.57 -0.71 -30.52
CA LYS A 372 -10.90 0.12 -29.34
C LYS A 372 -12.43 0.20 -29.23
N LEU A 373 -12.99 -0.08 -28.05
CA LEU A 373 -14.41 0.13 -27.83
C LEU A 373 -14.72 1.65 -27.84
N ASP A 374 -15.95 1.98 -28.23
CA ASP A 374 -16.40 3.35 -28.36
C ASP A 374 -16.25 4.12 -27.03
N GLY A 375 -15.64 5.30 -27.08
CA GLY A 375 -15.36 6.15 -25.90
C GLY A 375 -14.04 5.89 -25.14
N GLN A 376 -13.25 4.88 -25.51
CA GLN A 376 -11.93 4.65 -24.90
C GLN A 376 -10.86 5.59 -25.49
N MET A 377 -9.99 6.13 -24.63
CA MET A 377 -8.87 6.98 -25.06
C MET A 377 -7.58 6.62 -24.35
N ASP A 378 -6.43 6.83 -25.00
CA ASP A 378 -5.14 6.58 -24.37
C ASP A 378 -4.82 7.72 -23.40
N ALA A 379 -4.38 7.40 -22.18
CA ALA A 379 -3.97 8.43 -21.22
C ALA A 379 -2.74 9.19 -21.76
N PRO A 380 -2.78 10.53 -21.84
CA PRO A 380 -1.64 11.32 -22.31
C PRO A 380 -0.40 11.10 -21.44
N GLY A 381 0.78 10.94 -22.06
CA GLY A 381 2.04 10.67 -21.36
C GLY A 381 2.41 11.71 -20.28
N GLN A 382 1.98 12.96 -20.45
CA GLN A 382 2.17 14.04 -19.48
C GLN A 382 1.44 13.84 -18.13
N LEU A 383 0.46 12.93 -18.06
CA LEU A 383 -0.28 12.65 -16.83
C LEU A 383 0.51 11.76 -15.86
N PHE A 384 1.47 11.00 -16.37
CA PHE A 384 2.25 10.06 -15.59
C PHE A 384 3.35 10.76 -14.80
N ALA A 385 3.71 10.20 -13.65
CA ALA A 385 4.80 10.72 -12.84
C ALA A 385 6.11 10.70 -13.65
N LYS A 386 6.74 11.87 -13.77
CA LYS A 386 8.03 11.98 -14.45
C LYS A 386 9.10 11.26 -13.64
N VAL A 387 9.78 10.33 -14.28
CA VAL A 387 10.93 9.65 -13.72
C VAL A 387 12.18 10.50 -13.99
N LYS A 388 13.12 10.50 -13.05
CA LYS A 388 14.38 11.25 -13.18
C LYS A 388 15.20 10.67 -14.34
N GLU A 389 15.57 11.52 -15.29
CA GLU A 389 16.47 11.15 -16.38
C GLU A 389 17.84 10.72 -15.83
N VAL A 390 18.40 9.67 -16.41
CA VAL A 390 19.69 9.10 -16.03
C VAL A 390 20.59 8.92 -17.24
N ASP A 391 21.88 9.17 -17.07
CA ASP A 391 22.89 8.96 -18.10
C ASP A 391 23.41 7.52 -18.03
N GLN A 392 23.17 6.76 -19.09
CA GLN A 392 23.60 5.36 -19.24
C GLN A 392 24.83 5.22 -20.15
N SER A 393 25.49 6.31 -20.53
CA SER A 393 26.65 6.27 -21.44
C SER A 393 27.94 5.81 -20.75
N GLY A 394 28.03 5.97 -19.43
CA GLY A 394 29.17 5.54 -18.60
C GLY A 394 28.99 4.15 -17.98
N PRO A 395 29.82 3.80 -16.96
CA PRO A 395 29.63 2.59 -16.17
C PRO A 395 28.22 2.55 -15.57
N TRP A 396 27.51 1.45 -15.81
CA TRP A 396 26.10 1.32 -15.46
C TRP A 396 25.81 -0.02 -14.77
N PHE A 397 24.55 -0.26 -14.41
CA PHE A 397 24.10 -1.58 -14.01
C PHE A 397 24.30 -2.58 -15.15
N GLU A 398 24.68 -3.81 -14.81
CA GLU A 398 24.88 -4.91 -15.76
C GLU A 398 24.16 -6.16 -15.29
N ASP A 399 23.81 -7.05 -16.23
CA ASP A 399 23.27 -8.37 -15.91
C ASP A 399 24.22 -9.16 -15.00
N GLY A 400 23.66 -9.81 -13.98
CA GLY A 400 24.39 -10.58 -12.98
C GLY A 400 24.87 -9.78 -11.77
N MET A 401 24.81 -8.44 -11.79
CA MET A 401 25.14 -7.63 -10.62
C MET A 401 24.17 -7.92 -9.46
N LYS A 402 24.71 -8.09 -8.25
CA LYS A 402 23.95 -8.34 -7.03
C LYS A 402 23.60 -7.06 -6.28
N LEU A 403 22.42 -7.03 -5.67
CA LEU A 403 21.93 -5.93 -4.84
C LEU A 403 20.92 -6.42 -3.79
N GLU A 404 20.40 -5.51 -2.98
CA GLU A 404 19.28 -5.75 -2.07
C GLU A 404 18.03 -5.08 -2.62
N ALA A 405 16.86 -5.71 -2.55
CA ALA A 405 15.61 -5.12 -3.04
C ALA A 405 14.43 -5.49 -2.14
N ILE A 406 13.43 -4.60 -2.04
CA ILE A 406 12.14 -4.93 -1.44
C ILE A 406 11.45 -5.96 -2.34
N ASP A 407 10.98 -7.06 -1.77
CA ASP A 407 10.22 -8.07 -2.52
C ASP A 407 8.82 -7.53 -2.87
N PRO A 408 8.45 -7.36 -4.16
CA PRO A 408 7.14 -6.85 -4.54
C PRO A 408 5.99 -7.81 -4.20
N LEU A 409 6.29 -9.09 -3.96
CA LEU A 409 5.31 -10.09 -3.52
C LEU A 409 5.28 -10.26 -2.00
N ASN A 410 6.19 -9.59 -1.28
CA ASN A 410 6.24 -9.56 0.17
C ASN A 410 6.96 -8.30 0.66
N LEU A 411 6.23 -7.19 0.74
CA LEU A 411 6.80 -5.88 1.10
C LEU A 411 7.33 -5.79 2.54
N SER A 412 7.12 -6.82 3.36
CA SER A 412 7.77 -6.95 4.67
C SER A 412 9.25 -7.33 4.58
N ALA A 413 9.70 -7.87 3.45
CA ALA A 413 11.04 -8.41 3.27
C ALA A 413 11.89 -7.56 2.32
N ILE A 414 13.13 -7.32 2.75
CA ILE A 414 14.23 -6.92 1.86
C ILE A 414 15.06 -8.18 1.60
N CYS A 415 15.32 -8.48 0.34
CA CYS A 415 15.89 -9.74 -0.11
C CYS A 415 17.18 -9.52 -0.91
N VAL A 416 18.00 -10.55 -0.96
CA VAL A 416 19.11 -10.65 -1.92
C VAL A 416 18.53 -10.76 -3.34
N ALA A 417 19.02 -9.93 -4.25
CA ALA A 417 18.49 -9.82 -5.59
C ALA A 417 19.60 -9.66 -6.66
N THR A 418 19.23 -9.94 -7.91
CA THR A 418 20.13 -9.88 -9.06
C THR A 418 19.51 -9.04 -10.18
N VAL A 419 20.30 -8.16 -10.80
CA VAL A 419 19.94 -7.52 -12.08
C VAL A 419 19.93 -8.59 -13.16
N ARG A 420 18.79 -8.77 -13.84
CA ARG A 420 18.59 -9.79 -14.89
C ARG A 420 18.55 -9.21 -16.29
N LYS A 421 18.14 -7.94 -16.41
CA LYS A 421 18.11 -7.24 -17.68
C LYS A 421 18.18 -5.74 -17.45
N VAL A 422 19.02 -5.07 -18.24
CA VAL A 422 19.05 -3.60 -18.32
C VAL A 422 18.14 -3.19 -19.48
N LEU A 423 17.21 -2.28 -19.21
CA LEU A 423 16.28 -1.72 -20.19
C LEU A 423 16.67 -0.27 -20.51
N ALA A 424 16.04 0.32 -21.52
CA ALA A 424 16.24 1.74 -21.80
C ALA A 424 15.66 2.63 -20.68
N ASP A 425 15.98 3.92 -20.72
CA ASP A 425 15.48 4.95 -19.79
C ASP A 425 15.67 4.61 -18.30
N GLY A 426 16.72 3.85 -17.96
CA GLY A 426 17.15 3.58 -16.60
C GLY A 426 16.39 2.46 -15.90
N TYR A 427 15.51 1.74 -16.60
CA TYR A 427 14.75 0.62 -16.05
C TYR A 427 15.58 -0.67 -15.99
N LEU A 428 15.30 -1.49 -14.99
CA LEU A 428 16.02 -2.73 -14.69
C LEU A 428 14.99 -3.82 -14.38
N MET A 429 15.18 -5.00 -14.99
CA MET A 429 14.51 -6.22 -14.53
C MET A 429 15.36 -6.87 -13.45
N ILE A 430 14.76 -7.13 -12.29
CA ILE A 430 15.42 -7.69 -11.11
C ILE A 430 14.71 -8.99 -10.72
N GLY A 431 15.49 -9.98 -10.28
CA GLY A 431 14.97 -11.22 -9.70
C GLY A 431 15.39 -11.37 -8.23
N ILE A 432 14.52 -11.96 -7.39
CA ILE A 432 14.86 -12.33 -6.01
C ILE A 432 15.54 -13.69 -6.00
N ASP A 433 16.77 -13.74 -5.51
CA ASP A 433 17.60 -14.94 -5.58
C ASP A 433 16.96 -16.14 -4.86
N GLY A 434 16.89 -17.28 -5.56
CA GLY A 434 16.30 -18.54 -5.06
C GLY A 434 14.77 -18.66 -5.22
N SER A 435 14.10 -17.60 -5.66
CA SER A 435 12.64 -17.59 -5.91
C SER A 435 12.28 -17.33 -7.37
N GLU A 436 13.24 -17.42 -8.30
CA GLU A 436 13.04 -17.09 -9.71
C GLU A 436 12.57 -18.30 -10.52
N ALA A 437 11.49 -18.14 -11.28
CA ALA A 437 11.14 -19.06 -12.35
C ALA A 437 12.19 -19.08 -13.47
N ALA A 438 12.37 -20.26 -14.07
CA ALA A 438 13.37 -20.50 -15.11
C ALA A 438 13.14 -19.68 -16.40
N ASP A 439 11.90 -19.25 -16.65
CA ASP A 439 11.50 -18.40 -17.79
C ASP A 439 11.57 -16.89 -17.48
N GLY A 440 11.95 -16.52 -16.25
CA GLY A 440 11.99 -15.16 -15.76
C GLY A 440 10.60 -14.52 -15.63
N SER A 441 9.55 -15.31 -15.43
CA SER A 441 8.18 -14.80 -15.19
C SER A 441 8.03 -13.99 -13.91
N ASP A 442 8.90 -14.26 -12.93
CA ASP A 442 8.92 -13.60 -11.62
C ASP A 442 9.85 -12.38 -11.55
N TRP A 443 10.51 -12.01 -12.66
CA TRP A 443 11.31 -10.79 -12.69
C TRP A 443 10.40 -9.58 -12.60
N PHE A 444 10.80 -8.57 -11.84
CA PHE A 444 10.03 -7.34 -11.67
C PHE A 444 10.86 -6.14 -12.11
N CYS A 445 10.17 -5.09 -12.56
CA CYS A 445 10.80 -3.89 -13.09
C CYS A 445 10.94 -2.82 -12.01
N TYR A 446 12.17 -2.35 -11.78
CA TYR A 446 12.43 -1.12 -11.04
C TYR A 446 13.22 -0.14 -11.89
N HIS A 447 12.98 1.15 -11.70
CA HIS A 447 13.87 2.18 -12.22
C HIS A 447 15.15 2.25 -11.35
N SER A 448 16.29 2.59 -11.94
CA SER A 448 17.58 2.78 -11.25
C SER A 448 17.53 3.77 -10.08
N THR A 449 16.61 4.75 -10.13
CA THR A 449 16.39 5.71 -9.04
C THR A 449 15.31 5.28 -8.06
N SER A 450 14.80 4.05 -8.17
CA SER A 450 13.78 3.51 -7.27
C SER A 450 14.31 3.49 -5.83
N PRO A 451 13.51 3.94 -4.85
CA PRO A 451 13.88 3.84 -3.43
C PRO A 451 13.74 2.42 -2.88
N SER A 452 13.33 1.46 -3.70
CA SER A 452 13.11 0.05 -3.32
C SER A 452 14.29 -0.87 -3.65
N ILE A 453 15.38 -0.32 -4.19
CA ILE A 453 16.63 -1.05 -4.46
C ILE A 453 17.79 -0.42 -3.69
N PHE A 454 18.69 -1.25 -3.16
CA PHE A 454 19.76 -0.85 -2.27
C PHE A 454 21.06 -1.58 -2.61
N PRO A 455 22.24 -0.97 -2.34
CA PRO A 455 23.51 -1.67 -2.51
C PRO A 455 23.63 -2.85 -1.53
N ALA A 456 24.37 -3.88 -1.93
CA ALA A 456 24.71 -5.00 -1.05
C ALA A 456 25.35 -4.51 0.27
N GLY A 457 24.82 -4.97 1.40
CA GLY A 457 25.25 -4.58 2.75
C GLY A 457 24.38 -3.48 3.37
N PHE A 458 23.41 -2.91 2.65
CA PHE A 458 22.51 -1.89 3.18
C PHE A 458 21.76 -2.35 4.43
N CYS A 459 21.17 -3.56 4.41
CA CYS A 459 20.47 -4.13 5.54
C CYS A 459 21.38 -4.34 6.76
N GLU A 460 22.58 -4.89 6.56
CA GLU A 460 23.55 -5.13 7.64
C GLU A 460 23.97 -3.82 8.33
N ILE A 461 24.34 -2.80 7.55
CA ILE A 461 24.74 -1.48 8.05
C ILE A 461 23.61 -0.82 8.85
N ASN A 462 22.37 -1.01 8.40
CA ASN A 462 21.21 -0.35 9.00
C ASN A 462 20.48 -1.23 10.02
N SER A 463 21.00 -2.41 10.40
CA SER A 463 20.35 -3.35 11.33
C SER A 463 18.94 -3.76 10.87
N ILE A 464 18.75 -4.00 9.58
CA ILE A 464 17.53 -4.57 9.00
C ILE A 464 17.78 -6.06 8.73
N ASP A 465 16.80 -6.90 9.02
CA ASP A 465 16.87 -8.32 8.70
C ASP A 465 16.80 -8.53 7.19
N LEU A 466 17.93 -8.92 6.60
CA LEU A 466 18.01 -9.32 5.20
C LEU A 466 17.46 -10.74 5.04
N THR A 467 16.55 -10.93 4.10
CA THR A 467 16.07 -12.27 3.74
C THR A 467 17.08 -12.94 2.81
N PRO A 468 17.73 -14.03 3.25
CA PRO A 468 18.71 -14.73 2.44
C PRO A 468 18.04 -15.45 1.25
N PRO A 469 18.81 -15.81 0.20
CA PRO A 469 18.28 -16.54 -0.93
C PRO A 469 17.58 -17.83 -0.49
N ARG A 470 16.45 -18.14 -1.11
CA ARG A 470 15.67 -19.32 -0.73
C ARG A 470 16.50 -20.60 -0.98
N GLY A 471 16.61 -21.44 0.06
CA GLY A 471 17.40 -22.67 0.01
C GLY A 471 18.88 -22.49 0.33
N TYR A 472 19.34 -21.28 0.66
CA TYR A 472 20.70 -21.04 1.11
C TYR A 472 20.97 -21.72 2.47
N SER A 473 22.02 -22.54 2.54
CA SER A 473 22.33 -23.37 3.72
C SER A 473 23.38 -22.75 4.66
N ASN A 474 24.23 -21.85 4.15
CA ASN A 474 25.36 -21.30 4.91
C ASN A 474 24.89 -20.11 5.74
N LEU A 475 24.26 -20.40 6.89
CA LEU A 475 23.75 -19.37 7.79
C LEU A 475 24.72 -19.12 8.97
N PRO A 476 24.87 -17.87 9.44
CA PRO A 476 24.21 -16.64 8.96
C PRO A 476 24.71 -16.22 7.57
N PHE A 477 23.82 -15.65 6.75
CA PHE A 477 24.16 -15.18 5.41
C PHE A 477 25.23 -14.09 5.45
N ARG A 478 26.20 -14.15 4.54
CA ARG A 478 27.28 -13.17 4.39
C ARG A 478 27.50 -12.83 2.93
N TRP A 479 27.42 -11.54 2.60
CA TRP A 479 27.61 -11.05 1.24
C TRP A 479 28.93 -11.49 0.62
N PHE A 480 30.05 -11.40 1.34
CA PHE A 480 31.36 -11.79 0.84
C PHE A 480 31.42 -13.27 0.41
N GLU A 481 30.86 -14.17 1.22
CA GLU A 481 30.84 -15.60 0.92
C GLU A 481 29.91 -15.89 -0.27
N TYR A 482 28.74 -15.26 -0.29
CA TYR A 482 27.76 -15.42 -1.35
C TYR A 482 28.27 -14.93 -2.73
N LEU A 483 28.92 -13.77 -2.78
CA LEU A 483 29.54 -13.24 -4.01
C LEU A 483 30.65 -14.17 -4.52
N ARG A 484 31.47 -14.70 -3.61
CA ARG A 484 32.53 -15.66 -3.95
C ARG A 484 31.96 -16.99 -4.48
N GLU A 485 30.93 -17.54 -3.83
CA GLU A 485 30.27 -18.78 -4.23
C GLU A 485 29.59 -18.67 -5.60
N THR A 486 28.89 -17.55 -5.83
CA THR A 486 28.16 -17.29 -7.08
C THR A 486 29.04 -16.71 -8.19
N LYS A 487 30.31 -16.39 -7.89
CA LYS A 487 31.26 -15.72 -8.81
C LYS A 487 30.67 -14.45 -9.41
N SER A 488 29.95 -13.69 -8.60
CA SER A 488 29.26 -12.47 -8.99
C SER A 488 29.88 -11.24 -8.33
N VAL A 489 29.47 -10.06 -8.78
CA VAL A 489 29.89 -8.77 -8.21
C VAL A 489 28.67 -8.03 -7.69
N ALA A 490 28.86 -7.26 -6.61
CA ALA A 490 27.85 -6.34 -6.14
C ALA A 490 27.76 -5.13 -7.07
N ALA A 491 26.53 -4.64 -7.30
CA ALA A 491 26.30 -3.39 -8.01
C ALA A 491 27.02 -2.24 -7.27
N PRO A 492 27.80 -1.40 -7.97
CA PRO A 492 28.53 -0.30 -7.34
C PRO A 492 27.61 0.70 -6.59
N VAL A 493 28.00 1.07 -5.38
CA VAL A 493 27.23 1.98 -4.49
C VAL A 493 26.90 3.33 -5.14
N HIS A 494 27.74 3.82 -6.07
CA HIS A 494 27.51 5.10 -6.73
C HIS A 494 26.34 5.10 -7.72
N LEU A 495 25.85 3.93 -8.14
CA LEU A 495 24.68 3.80 -9.03
C LEU A 495 23.35 3.98 -8.30
N PHE A 496 23.34 3.90 -6.97
CA PHE A 496 22.14 4.01 -6.15
C PHE A 496 21.86 5.46 -5.75
N ASN A 497 20.59 5.81 -5.60
CA ASN A 497 20.19 7.13 -5.15
C ASN A 497 20.59 7.35 -3.67
N LYS A 498 21.30 8.45 -3.41
CA LYS A 498 21.81 8.81 -2.07
C LYS A 498 21.00 9.93 -1.40
N GLU A 499 20.01 10.49 -2.09
CA GLU A 499 19.25 11.63 -1.58
C GLU A 499 18.29 11.21 -0.45
N VAL A 500 18.45 11.85 0.70
CA VAL A 500 17.58 11.70 1.87
C VAL A 500 16.90 13.04 2.14
N PRO A 501 15.61 13.21 1.77
CA PRO A 501 14.92 14.47 2.01
C PRO A 501 14.61 14.64 3.50
N ASN A 502 14.46 15.89 3.94
CA ASN A 502 13.88 16.17 5.26
C ASN A 502 12.36 15.95 5.20
N HIS A 503 11.95 14.68 5.32
CA HIS A 503 10.57 14.24 5.12
C HIS A 503 9.64 14.50 6.32
N GLY A 504 10.17 14.80 7.50
CA GLY A 504 9.37 15.18 8.68
C GLY A 504 8.71 14.04 9.47
N PHE A 505 8.65 12.82 8.92
CA PHE A 505 8.19 11.63 9.65
C PHE A 505 9.02 11.35 10.92
N ARG A 506 8.35 10.82 11.95
CA ARG A 506 8.94 10.34 13.20
C ARG A 506 8.32 8.99 13.60
N PRO A 507 9.07 8.10 14.27
CA PRO A 507 8.49 6.89 14.85
C PRO A 507 7.32 7.23 15.79
N GLY A 508 6.28 6.40 15.77
CA GLY A 508 5.04 6.59 16.53
C GLY A 508 3.99 7.46 15.84
N MET A 509 4.32 8.16 14.75
CA MET A 509 3.34 8.96 14.01
C MET A 509 2.26 8.07 13.37
N LYS A 510 1.00 8.47 13.52
CA LYS A 510 -0.17 7.85 12.89
C LYS A 510 -0.41 8.39 11.49
N LEU A 511 -0.84 7.51 10.59
CA LEU A 511 -1.20 7.84 9.22
C LEU A 511 -2.21 6.83 8.67
N GLU A 512 -2.69 7.07 7.46
CA GLU A 512 -3.51 6.13 6.69
C GLU A 512 -2.61 5.50 5.61
N ALA A 513 -2.45 4.18 5.60
CA ALA A 513 -1.57 3.49 4.66
C ALA A 513 -2.35 2.50 3.79
N VAL A 514 -1.99 2.40 2.52
CA VAL A 514 -2.48 1.33 1.65
C VAL A 514 -1.86 0.01 2.10
N ASP A 515 -2.65 -1.05 2.18
CA ASP A 515 -2.08 -2.40 2.23
C ASP A 515 -1.60 -2.77 0.82
N LEU A 516 -0.28 -2.78 0.58
CA LEU A 516 0.27 -3.05 -0.74
C LEU A 516 0.09 -4.52 -1.19
N MET A 517 -0.29 -5.42 -0.28
CA MET A 517 -0.71 -6.80 -0.62
C MET A 517 -2.19 -6.87 -1.03
N GLU A 518 -3.03 -5.94 -0.54
CA GLU A 518 -4.43 -5.77 -0.94
C GLU A 518 -4.75 -4.29 -1.21
N PRO A 519 -4.29 -3.70 -2.35
CA PRO A 519 -4.26 -2.23 -2.55
C PRO A 519 -5.62 -1.51 -2.58
N ARG A 520 -6.72 -2.28 -2.51
CA ARG A 520 -8.07 -1.76 -2.28
C ARG A 520 -8.21 -1.21 -0.85
N LEU A 521 -7.49 -1.75 0.12
CA LEU A 521 -7.59 -1.38 1.53
C LEU A 521 -6.68 -0.18 1.82
N VAL A 522 -7.25 0.81 2.51
CA VAL A 522 -6.50 1.86 3.20
C VAL A 522 -6.79 1.68 4.68
N CYS A 523 -5.74 1.57 5.49
CA CYS A 523 -5.78 1.09 6.86
C CYS A 523 -5.18 2.13 7.81
N VAL A 524 -5.64 2.09 9.06
CA VAL A 524 -4.98 2.82 10.17
C VAL A 524 -3.60 2.23 10.40
N ALA A 525 -2.58 3.08 10.39
CA ALA A 525 -1.19 2.65 10.45
C ALA A 525 -0.29 3.58 11.26
N THR A 526 0.88 3.05 11.63
CA THR A 526 1.91 3.72 12.43
C THR A 526 3.27 3.59 11.78
N VAL A 527 4.05 4.67 11.79
CA VAL A 527 5.49 4.59 11.45
C VAL A 527 6.23 3.96 12.63
N THR A 528 6.73 2.74 12.51
CA THR A 528 7.46 2.05 13.59
C THR A 528 8.97 2.28 13.53
N ARG A 529 9.51 2.47 12.32
CA ARG A 529 10.95 2.64 12.11
C ARG A 529 11.23 3.55 10.92
N ILE A 530 12.34 4.26 10.99
CA ILE A 530 12.83 5.14 9.92
C ILE A 530 14.31 4.81 9.69
N VAL A 531 14.67 4.50 8.45
CA VAL A 531 16.04 4.26 8.00
C VAL A 531 16.28 5.16 6.80
N HIS A 532 16.89 6.33 7.04
CA HIS A 532 16.98 7.39 6.04
C HIS A 532 15.59 7.72 5.47
N ARG A 533 15.38 7.53 4.17
CA ARG A 533 14.10 7.72 3.48
C ARG A 533 13.15 6.53 3.58
N LEU A 534 13.61 5.37 4.03
CA LEU A 534 12.83 4.15 4.12
C LEU A 534 12.06 4.10 5.45
N LEU A 535 10.75 3.87 5.39
CA LEU A 535 9.85 3.79 6.53
C LEU A 535 9.38 2.35 6.72
N ARG A 536 9.33 1.89 7.97
CA ARG A 536 8.58 0.69 8.35
C ARG A 536 7.19 1.13 8.81
N ILE A 537 6.17 0.62 8.13
CA ILE A 537 4.77 0.93 8.36
C ILE A 537 4.09 -0.28 8.98
N HIS A 538 3.55 -0.09 10.18
CA HIS A 538 2.77 -1.08 10.91
C HIS A 538 1.28 -0.82 10.74
N PHE A 539 0.49 -1.89 10.58
CA PHE A 539 -0.97 -1.80 10.52
C PHE A 539 -1.55 -2.07 11.90
N ASP A 540 -2.19 -1.07 12.49
CA ASP A 540 -2.55 -1.11 13.90
C ASP A 540 -3.50 -2.29 14.21
N GLY A 541 -3.13 -3.08 15.23
CA GLY A 541 -3.90 -4.24 15.66
C GLY A 541 -3.58 -5.55 14.92
N TRP A 542 -2.77 -5.49 13.87
CA TRP A 542 -2.23 -6.66 13.18
C TRP A 542 -0.83 -7.01 13.70
N GLU A 543 -0.35 -8.20 13.38
CA GLU A 543 0.98 -8.66 13.77
C GLU A 543 2.10 -8.04 12.92
N ASP A 544 3.31 -7.90 13.49
CA ASP A 544 4.45 -7.21 12.86
C ASP A 544 4.95 -7.86 11.55
N GLU A 545 4.56 -9.12 11.29
CA GLU A 545 4.83 -9.79 10.01
C GLU A 545 4.12 -9.13 8.82
N TYR A 546 3.06 -8.35 9.07
CA TYR A 546 2.36 -7.58 8.05
C TYR A 546 2.95 -6.20 7.82
N ASP A 547 3.93 -5.77 8.62
CA ASP A 547 4.56 -4.47 8.44
C ASP A 547 5.24 -4.37 7.08
N GLN A 548 5.12 -3.21 6.43
CA GLN A 548 5.62 -2.98 5.07
C GLN A 548 6.76 -1.96 5.06
N TRP A 549 7.77 -2.21 4.24
CA TRP A 549 8.81 -1.23 3.92
C TRP A 549 8.34 -0.33 2.79
N VAL A 550 8.28 0.98 3.04
CA VAL A 550 7.74 1.97 2.10
C VAL A 550 8.63 3.22 2.08
N ASP A 551 8.81 3.82 0.91
CA ASP A 551 9.54 5.09 0.79
C ASP A 551 8.78 6.26 1.45
N CYS A 552 9.49 7.21 2.04
CA CYS A 552 8.87 8.38 2.67
C CYS A 552 8.11 9.28 1.67
N ALA A 553 8.42 9.23 0.37
CA ALA A 553 7.70 9.94 -0.67
C ALA A 553 6.69 9.06 -1.41
N SER A 554 6.38 7.86 -0.90
CA SER A 554 5.43 6.94 -1.50
C SER A 554 4.05 7.60 -1.68
N PRO A 555 3.39 7.39 -2.85
CA PRO A 555 2.05 7.86 -3.10
C PRO A 555 0.94 7.02 -2.43
N ASP A 556 1.34 6.01 -1.65
CA ASP A 556 0.47 5.06 -0.96
C ASP A 556 0.42 5.27 0.57
N LEU A 557 0.98 6.39 1.05
CA LEU A 557 0.86 6.84 2.44
C LEU A 557 0.07 8.16 2.47
N TYR A 558 -0.89 8.28 3.37
CA TYR A 558 -1.80 9.43 3.46
C TYR A 558 -1.87 9.99 4.88
N PRO A 559 -2.07 11.31 5.05
CA PRO A 559 -2.27 11.89 6.37
C PRO A 559 -3.60 11.44 6.98
N VAL A 560 -3.68 11.47 8.31
CA VAL A 560 -4.91 11.25 9.06
C VAL A 560 -6.05 12.13 8.54
N GLY A 561 -7.20 11.53 8.23
CA GLY A 561 -8.38 12.20 7.69
C GLY A 561 -8.45 12.28 6.17
N TRP A 562 -7.51 11.68 5.43
CA TRP A 562 -7.54 11.66 3.97
C TRP A 562 -8.71 10.84 3.42
N CYS A 563 -9.00 9.67 3.99
CA CYS A 563 -10.16 8.85 3.66
C CYS A 563 -11.47 9.64 3.86
N GLN A 564 -11.60 10.35 4.99
CA GLN A 564 -12.75 11.20 5.28
C GLN A 564 -12.89 12.34 4.25
N LEU A 565 -11.78 12.99 3.86
CA LEU A 565 -11.76 14.09 2.90
C LEU A 565 -12.17 13.63 1.48
N THR A 566 -11.68 12.47 1.07
CA THR A 566 -11.83 11.96 -0.31
C THR A 566 -13.05 11.06 -0.49
N GLY A 567 -13.70 10.64 0.60
CA GLY A 567 -14.78 9.66 0.59
C GLY A 567 -14.31 8.22 0.41
N TYR A 568 -13.00 7.94 0.59
CA TYR A 568 -12.47 6.59 0.55
C TYR A 568 -12.73 5.85 1.87
N GLN A 569 -12.96 4.53 1.81
CA GLN A 569 -13.23 3.73 3.00
C GLN A 569 -11.93 3.44 3.78
N LEU A 570 -11.89 3.86 5.04
CA LEU A 570 -10.82 3.52 5.98
C LEU A 570 -11.12 2.19 6.70
N GLN A 571 -10.12 1.33 6.82
CA GLN A 571 -10.17 0.12 7.63
C GLN A 571 -9.77 0.42 9.08
N PRO A 572 -10.60 0.05 10.08
CA PRO A 572 -10.25 0.19 11.49
C PRO A 572 -9.05 -0.69 11.88
N PRO A 573 -8.37 -0.37 13.00
CA PRO A 573 -7.45 -1.30 13.63
C PRO A 573 -8.13 -2.64 13.92
N ALA A 574 -7.40 -3.75 13.79
CA ALA A 574 -7.94 -5.05 14.15
C ALA A 574 -8.17 -5.14 15.68
N VAL A 575 -9.33 -5.67 16.07
CA VAL A 575 -9.65 -5.88 17.49
C VAL A 575 -9.02 -7.19 17.94
N ASN A 576 -7.88 -7.12 18.64
CA ASN A 576 -7.30 -8.29 19.27
C ASN A 576 -8.18 -8.76 20.45
N THR A 577 -8.98 -9.80 20.22
CA THR A 577 -9.89 -10.42 21.20
C THR A 577 -9.19 -11.02 22.43
N ASP A 578 -7.86 -11.01 22.50
CA ASP A 578 -7.11 -11.67 23.58
C ASP A 578 -6.87 -10.80 24.83
N LEU A 579 -7.10 -9.47 24.76
CA LEU A 579 -6.90 -8.57 25.91
C LEU A 579 -8.17 -8.27 26.74
N GLN A 580 -9.35 -8.74 26.33
CA GLN A 580 -10.59 -8.57 27.10
C GLN A 580 -11.00 -9.80 27.94
N SER A 581 -10.25 -10.90 27.88
CA SER A 581 -10.56 -12.13 28.64
C SER A 581 -9.82 -12.26 29.99
N SER A 582 -8.86 -11.37 30.28
CA SER A 582 -8.11 -11.36 31.56
C SER A 582 -8.73 -10.45 32.63
N ALA A 583 -9.60 -9.51 32.27
CA ALA A 583 -10.23 -8.58 33.23
C ALA A 583 -11.56 -9.07 33.85
N SER A 584 -12.10 -10.22 33.41
CA SER A 584 -13.44 -10.69 33.83
C SER A 584 -13.45 -12.00 34.63
N LYS A 585 -12.28 -12.56 35.01
CA LYS A 585 -12.19 -13.80 35.82
C LYS A 585 -11.79 -13.62 37.29
N GLN A 586 -11.78 -12.40 37.83
CA GLN A 586 -11.76 -12.16 39.28
C GLN A 586 -13.08 -11.56 39.74
N ARG A 587 -14.15 -12.37 39.80
CA ARG A 587 -15.30 -12.21 40.71
C ARG A 587 -16.35 -13.30 40.45
N ARG A 588 -16.05 -14.54 40.83
CA ARG A 588 -17.09 -15.49 41.27
C ARG A 588 -16.58 -16.26 42.48
N LYS A 589 -17.15 -15.90 43.64
CA LYS A 589 -16.99 -16.59 44.93
C LYS A 589 -17.23 -18.08 44.75
N SER A 590 -16.27 -18.90 45.20
CA SER A 590 -16.46 -20.32 45.45
C SER A 590 -17.32 -20.50 46.71
N GLN A 591 -18.50 -21.08 46.53
CA GLN A 591 -19.27 -21.71 47.60
C GLN A 591 -18.55 -22.99 48.05
N GLN A 592 -18.49 -23.17 49.37
CA GLN A 592 -17.94 -24.33 50.06
C GLN A 592 -18.72 -25.61 49.71
N TYR A 593 -17.99 -26.68 49.39
CA TYR A 593 -18.44 -28.04 49.61
C TYR A 593 -17.42 -28.77 50.48
N ARG A 594 -17.89 -29.30 51.61
CA ARG A 594 -17.14 -30.00 52.65
C ARG A 594 -16.64 -31.36 52.14
N GLY A 595 -15.34 -31.62 52.31
CA GLY A 595 -14.76 -32.96 52.32
C GLY A 595 -13.92 -33.14 53.58
N GLN A 596 -14.36 -34.01 54.48
CA GLN A 596 -13.68 -34.36 55.73
C GLN A 596 -12.31 -35.02 55.47
N LYS A 597 -11.28 -34.62 56.23
CA LYS A 597 -10.35 -35.55 56.90
C LYS A 597 -9.56 -34.87 58.04
N LYS A 598 -9.72 -35.49 59.22
CA LYS A 598 -8.97 -35.51 60.52
C LYS A 598 -7.63 -34.74 60.58
N SER A 599 -7.49 -33.76 61.49
CA SER A 599 -6.80 -33.79 62.83
C SER A 599 -5.35 -34.30 62.76
N THR A 600 -4.31 -33.58 63.16
CA THR A 600 -4.00 -33.00 64.49
C THR A 600 -2.89 -31.93 64.40
N SER A 601 -2.84 -31.04 65.39
CA SER A 601 -1.88 -29.93 65.61
C SER A 601 -0.63 -30.38 66.43
N PRO A 602 0.21 -29.50 67.03
CA PRO A 602 1.44 -28.92 66.46
C PRO A 602 2.69 -29.01 67.38
N SER A 603 3.88 -28.59 66.92
CA SER A 603 5.06 -28.07 67.68
C SER A 603 6.17 -27.75 66.68
N SER A 604 6.71 -26.53 66.51
CA SER A 604 7.38 -25.53 67.37
C SER A 604 8.92 -25.62 67.30
N HIS A 605 9.53 -24.42 67.21
CA HIS A 605 10.96 -24.02 67.24
C HIS A 605 11.65 -23.87 65.88
N ASP A 606 12.22 -22.72 65.46
CA ASP A 606 12.88 -21.52 66.04
C ASP A 606 14.40 -21.51 65.76
N GLY A 607 14.93 -20.31 65.48
CA GLY A 607 16.34 -19.98 65.24
C GLY A 607 16.82 -20.06 63.78
N SER A 608 17.66 -19.20 63.21
CA SER A 608 18.16 -17.83 63.42
C SER A 608 19.40 -17.71 62.51
N MET A 609 19.51 -16.58 61.79
CA MET A 609 20.74 -15.87 61.34
C MET A 609 22.07 -16.64 61.15
N THR A 610 22.68 -16.46 59.98
CA THR A 610 24.04 -15.89 59.86
C THR A 610 24.18 -15.14 58.55
N ASP A 611 24.63 -13.90 58.68
CA ASP A 611 25.15 -12.99 57.66
C ASP A 611 26.59 -13.42 57.34
N ASP A 612 27.02 -13.37 56.08
CA ASP A 612 28.42 -13.06 55.79
C ASP A 612 28.66 -12.60 54.34
N THR A 613 29.62 -11.68 54.30
CA THR A 613 29.86 -10.59 53.35
C THR A 613 30.69 -10.97 52.11
N ASN A 614 30.94 -9.93 51.27
CA ASN A 614 31.90 -9.78 50.15
C ASN A 614 31.40 -10.24 48.75
N ASN A 615 31.57 -9.49 47.65
CA ASN A 615 32.37 -8.28 47.37
C ASN A 615 31.94 -7.67 46.00
N HIS A 616 32.34 -6.42 45.78
CA HIS A 616 32.55 -5.71 44.50
C HIS A 616 31.40 -4.99 43.76
N LYS A 617 31.23 -3.70 44.15
CA LYS A 617 31.45 -2.47 43.37
C LYS A 617 31.20 -2.51 41.85
N SER A 618 30.32 -1.63 41.37
CA SER A 618 30.76 -0.35 40.77
C SER A 618 29.62 0.66 40.66
N TYR A 619 29.96 1.92 40.92
CA TYR A 619 29.07 3.09 40.98
C TYR A 619 28.91 3.77 39.62
N HIS A 620 27.74 4.40 39.45
CA HIS A 620 27.43 5.61 38.70
C HIS A 620 28.62 6.42 38.16
N MET A 621 28.54 6.90 36.92
CA MET A 621 28.28 8.32 36.66
C MET A 621 27.99 8.65 35.19
N THR A 622 27.07 9.59 35.06
CA THR A 622 26.65 10.42 33.93
C THR A 622 27.82 11.10 33.20
N PHE A 623 27.74 11.25 31.88
CA PHE A 623 28.42 12.36 31.19
C PHE A 623 27.59 12.91 30.03
N THR A 624 27.55 14.24 30.03
CA THR A 624 26.98 15.17 29.06
C THR A 624 28.00 15.43 27.94
N LEU A 625 27.49 15.83 26.76
CA LEU A 625 27.97 16.97 25.94
C LEU A 625 28.64 16.69 24.56
N LEU A 626 27.99 17.29 23.53
CA LEU A 626 28.45 18.07 22.36
C LEU A 626 29.42 17.48 21.29
N ILE A 627 28.97 17.68 20.03
CA ILE A 627 29.70 18.18 18.83
C ILE A 627 30.96 17.43 18.39
N ILE A 628 30.91 16.77 17.22
CA ILE A 628 31.29 17.30 15.88
C ILE A 628 30.41 16.56 14.86
#